data_AF-A0A165NMS5-F1
#
_entry.id   AF-A0A165NMS5-F1
#
_cell.length_a   1.000
_cell.length_b   1.000
_cell.length_c   1.000
_cell.angle_alpha   90.00
_cell.angle_beta   90.00
_cell.angle_gamma   90.00
#
_symmetry.space_group_name_H-M   'P 1'
#
loop_
_entity.id
_entity.type
_entity.pdbx_description
1 polymer ?
#
loop_
_entity_poly.entity_id
_entity_poly.type
_entity_poly.pdbx_seq_one_letter_code
_entity_poly.pdbx_strand_id
1 'polypeptide(L)'
;MSGARRSFAGVDCAVAQAIEQMGDPWILLILRCQFQGIKRFDDFQGHLQISTSVLTDRLRRLVQAGLLRKEQDQQDKRGTVYLLTEKGMDFYPVMIALHQWSERWEAREGGPRLELLDKQSGEPVRDVRVLSQDYRELSARDVLALVDDQSGEMMQDIQERLKRRRGDAA
;
A
#
# COMPACT_ATOMS: atom_id res chain seq x y z
N MET A 1 -6.62 12.97 21.89
CA MET A 1 -6.94 14.06 20.94
C MET A 1 -7.40 13.40 19.64
N SER A 2 -8.71 13.38 19.39
CA SER A 2 -9.28 12.79 18.18
C SER A 2 -8.98 13.72 17.00
N GLY A 3 -8.01 13.35 16.17
CA GLY A 3 -7.76 14.05 14.92
C GLY A 3 -8.97 13.86 14.02
N ALA A 4 -9.67 14.94 13.71
CA ALA A 4 -10.81 14.92 12.82
C ALA A 4 -10.41 14.18 11.52
N ARG A 5 -11.13 13.09 11.22
CA ARG A 5 -10.92 12.29 10.01
C ARG A 5 -11.15 13.22 8.82
N ARG A 6 -10.10 13.54 8.07
CA ARG A 6 -10.24 14.23 6.79
C ARG A 6 -10.85 13.21 5.82
N SER A 7 -12.08 13.47 5.40
CA SER A 7 -12.73 12.68 4.35
C SER A 7 -12.30 13.22 2.99
N PHE A 8 -12.03 12.32 2.05
CA PHE A 8 -11.72 12.67 0.66
C PHE A 8 -12.92 12.39 -0.26
N ALA A 9 -14.14 12.30 0.29
CA ALA A 9 -15.37 11.95 -0.42
C ALA A 9 -15.80 12.90 -1.57
N GLY A 10 -15.06 13.99 -1.83
CA GLY A 10 -15.25 14.89 -2.98
C GLY A 10 -14.04 14.97 -3.91
N VAL A 11 -13.08 14.04 -3.78
CA VAL A 11 -11.87 13.99 -4.61
C VAL A 11 -11.98 12.81 -5.56
N ASP A 12 -12.16 13.10 -6.86
CA ASP A 12 -12.08 12.11 -7.95
C ASP A 12 -10.63 11.71 -8.22
N CYS A 13 -9.97 11.14 -7.21
CA CYS A 13 -8.62 10.60 -7.29
C CYS A 13 -8.59 9.23 -6.64
N ALA A 14 -8.34 8.20 -7.44
CA ALA A 14 -8.25 6.82 -6.95
C ALA A 14 -7.18 6.66 -5.85
N VAL A 15 -6.10 7.43 -5.92
CA VAL A 15 -5.05 7.45 -4.88
C VAL A 15 -5.58 8.05 -3.57
N ALA A 16 -6.36 9.13 -3.62
CA ALA A 16 -6.96 9.72 -2.42
C ALA A 16 -7.94 8.74 -1.74
N GLN A 17 -8.76 8.05 -2.54
CA GLN A 17 -9.65 7.01 -2.03
C GLN A 17 -8.88 5.81 -1.45
N ALA A 18 -7.78 5.41 -2.07
CA ALA A 18 -6.90 4.37 -1.54
C ALA A 18 -6.27 4.81 -0.20
N ILE A 19 -5.81 6.05 -0.08
CA ILE A 19 -5.28 6.62 1.17
C ILE A 19 -6.35 6.69 2.25
N GLU A 20 -7.61 7.01 1.93
CA GLU A 20 -8.68 7.00 2.94
C GLU A 20 -8.92 5.58 3.50
N GLN A 21 -8.81 4.57 2.63
CA GLN A 21 -8.93 3.17 3.02
C GLN A 21 -7.70 2.68 3.78
N MET A 22 -6.48 3.04 3.33
CA MET A 22 -5.21 2.42 3.74
C MET A 22 -4.34 3.29 4.66
N GLY A 23 -4.65 4.58 4.81
CA GLY A 23 -3.86 5.59 5.55
C GLY A 23 -3.84 5.41 7.08
N ASP A 24 -4.18 4.22 7.54
CA ASP A 24 -4.04 3.79 8.91
C ASP A 24 -2.74 2.99 9.05
N PRO A 25 -1.80 3.38 9.93
CA PRO A 25 -0.51 2.69 10.06
C PRO A 25 -0.63 1.18 10.30
N TRP A 26 -1.68 0.75 11.01
CA TRP A 26 -1.89 -0.66 11.31
C TRP A 26 -2.29 -1.48 10.09
N ILE A 27 -2.92 -0.88 9.08
CA ILE A 27 -3.29 -1.57 7.85
C ILE A 27 -2.03 -2.05 7.12
N LEU A 28 -1.03 -1.18 6.95
CA LEU A 28 0.23 -1.54 6.31
C LEU A 28 1.00 -2.61 7.10
N LEU A 29 0.99 -2.52 8.44
CA LEU A 29 1.64 -3.52 9.28
C LEU A 29 0.94 -4.89 9.27
N ILE A 30 -0.40 -4.93 9.21
CA ILE A 30 -1.15 -6.18 9.04
C ILE A 30 -0.88 -6.79 7.66
N LEU A 31 -0.85 -5.98 6.60
CA LEU A 31 -0.50 -6.45 5.26
C LEU A 31 0.94 -6.98 5.21
N ARG A 32 1.90 -6.31 5.86
CA ARG A 32 3.28 -6.83 6.03
C ARG A 32 3.28 -8.22 6.65
N CYS A 33 2.52 -8.43 7.73
CA CYS A 33 2.37 -9.75 8.36
C CYS A 33 1.74 -10.78 7.41
N GLN A 34 0.73 -10.40 6.61
CA GLN A 34 0.12 -11.30 5.61
C GLN A 34 1.11 -11.74 4.53
N PHE A 35 1.94 -10.83 4.02
CA PHE A 35 2.99 -11.18 3.05
C PHE A 35 4.09 -12.07 3.65
N GLN A 36 4.24 -12.06 4.98
CA GLN A 36 5.10 -13.00 5.72
C GLN A 36 4.40 -14.34 6.04
N GLY A 37 3.13 -14.51 5.65
CA GLY A 37 2.37 -15.75 5.80
C GLY A 37 1.55 -15.86 7.08
N ILE A 38 1.52 -14.83 7.93
CA ILE A 38 0.69 -14.80 9.15
C ILE A 38 -0.77 -14.68 8.76
N LYS A 39 -1.63 -15.59 9.23
CA LYS A 39 -3.05 -15.67 8.82
C LYS A 39 -4.05 -15.66 9.97
N ARG A 40 -3.65 -16.06 11.18
CA ARG A 40 -4.55 -16.18 12.34
C ARG A 40 -4.52 -14.93 13.20
N PHE A 41 -5.63 -14.67 13.87
CA PHE A 41 -5.80 -13.50 14.73
C PHE A 41 -4.74 -13.42 15.84
N ASP A 42 -4.52 -14.53 16.55
CA ASP A 42 -3.58 -14.57 17.69
C ASP A 42 -2.13 -14.35 17.23
N ASP A 43 -1.77 -14.86 16.06
CA ASP A 43 -0.45 -14.63 15.46
C ASP A 43 -0.25 -13.14 15.14
N PHE A 44 -1.24 -12.47 14.55
CA PHE A 44 -1.16 -11.01 14.35
C PHE A 44 -1.00 -10.27 15.67
N GLN A 45 -1.74 -10.66 16.71
CA GLN A 45 -1.67 -10.02 18.01
C GLN A 45 -0.29 -10.19 18.64
N GLY A 46 0.30 -11.39 18.56
CA GLY A 46 1.66 -11.66 19.04
C GLY A 46 2.73 -10.86 18.29
N HIS A 47 2.60 -10.73 16.97
CA HIS A 47 3.57 -10.02 16.13
C HIS A 47 3.46 -8.49 16.21
N LEU A 48 2.25 -7.93 16.32
CA LEU A 48 2.01 -6.49 16.29
C LEU A 48 1.89 -5.86 17.67
N GLN A 49 1.63 -6.66 18.72
CA GLN A 49 1.46 -6.21 20.10
C GLN A 49 0.41 -5.08 20.27
N ILE A 50 -0.66 -5.13 19.46
CA ILE A 50 -1.78 -4.19 19.53
C ILE A 50 -2.97 -4.77 20.29
N SER A 51 -3.85 -3.89 20.76
CA SER A 51 -5.08 -4.32 21.43
C SER A 51 -5.98 -5.12 20.49
N THR A 52 -6.71 -6.07 21.07
CA THR A 52 -7.69 -6.92 20.39
C THR A 52 -8.76 -6.10 19.67
N SER A 53 -9.19 -4.98 20.26
CA SER A 53 -10.19 -4.08 19.68
C SER A 53 -9.68 -3.36 18.43
N VAL A 54 -8.43 -2.89 18.46
CA VAL A 54 -7.81 -2.25 17.30
C VAL A 54 -7.59 -3.28 16.19
N LEU A 55 -6.99 -4.44 16.49
CA LEU A 55 -6.77 -5.48 15.49
C LEU A 55 -8.08 -5.94 14.83
N THR A 56 -9.13 -6.17 15.62
CA THR A 56 -10.45 -6.56 15.12
C THR A 56 -11.02 -5.52 14.16
N ASP A 57 -10.95 -4.24 14.53
CA ASP A 57 -11.43 -3.16 13.66
C ASP A 57 -10.66 -3.09 12.35
N ARG A 58 -9.32 -3.20 12.40
CA ARG A 58 -8.48 -3.12 11.20
C ARG A 58 -8.64 -4.31 10.27
N LEU A 59 -8.71 -5.52 10.80
CA LEU A 59 -9.03 -6.72 10.00
C LEU A 59 -10.41 -6.61 9.36
N ARG A 60 -11.42 -6.10 10.09
CA ARG A 60 -12.75 -5.83 9.51
C ARG A 60 -12.67 -4.85 8.35
N ARG A 61 -11.94 -3.73 8.51
CA ARG A 61 -11.76 -2.73 7.45
C ARG A 61 -11.06 -3.30 6.22
N LEU A 62 -10.02 -4.11 6.42
CA LEU A 62 -9.31 -4.79 5.33
C LEU A 62 -10.21 -5.78 4.57
N VAL A 63 -11.09 -6.48 5.27
CA VAL A 63 -12.09 -7.35 4.64
C VAL A 63 -13.13 -6.53 3.87
N GLN A 64 -13.64 -5.44 4.45
CA GLN A 64 -14.59 -4.54 3.78
C GLN A 64 -13.99 -3.87 2.55
N ALA A 65 -12.71 -3.51 2.59
CA ALA A 65 -11.97 -2.97 1.45
C ALA A 65 -11.66 -4.03 0.37
N GLY A 66 -11.97 -5.31 0.62
CA GLY A 66 -11.72 -6.42 -0.29
C GLY A 66 -10.24 -6.77 -0.45
N LEU A 67 -9.37 -6.36 0.48
CA LEU A 67 -7.95 -6.74 0.50
C LEU A 67 -7.73 -8.10 1.16
N LEU A 68 -8.56 -8.41 2.16
CA LEU A 68 -8.59 -9.70 2.83
C LEU A 68 -9.95 -10.36 2.69
N ARG A 69 -9.99 -11.67 2.79
CA ARG A 69 -11.21 -12.44 3.05
C ARG A 69 -11.04 -13.25 4.34
N LYS A 70 -12.15 -13.46 5.03
CA LYS A 70 -12.22 -14.23 6.27
C LYS A 70 -12.76 -15.63 5.96
N GLU A 71 -12.03 -16.66 6.34
CA GLU A 71 -12.40 -18.07 6.12
C GLU A 71 -12.27 -18.88 7.41
N GLN A 72 -12.95 -20.02 7.48
CA GLN A 72 -12.69 -21.01 8.52
C GLN A 72 -11.33 -21.67 8.28
N ASP A 73 -10.58 -21.90 9.36
CA ASP A 73 -9.32 -22.59 9.26
C ASP A 73 -9.56 -24.06 8.89
N GLN A 74 -8.88 -24.54 7.85
CA GLN A 74 -9.00 -25.91 7.36
C GLN A 74 -8.41 -26.93 8.35
N GLN A 75 -7.45 -26.51 9.17
CA GLN A 75 -6.78 -27.36 10.16
C GLN A 75 -7.49 -27.32 11.53
N ASP A 76 -8.22 -26.25 11.82
CA ASP A 76 -9.02 -26.10 13.03
C ASP A 76 -10.37 -25.48 12.69
N LYS A 77 -11.44 -26.28 12.66
CA LYS A 77 -12.79 -25.80 12.31
C LYS A 77 -13.33 -24.72 13.25
N ARG A 78 -12.73 -24.51 14.42
CA ARG A 78 -13.06 -23.43 15.35
C ARG A 78 -12.24 -22.16 15.10
N GLY A 79 -11.12 -22.30 14.40
CA GLY A 79 -10.22 -21.22 14.02
C GLY A 79 -10.74 -20.41 12.83
N THR A 80 -10.35 -19.15 12.78
CA THR A 80 -10.55 -18.27 11.62
C THR A 80 -9.21 -17.84 11.06
N VAL A 81 -9.08 -17.89 9.74
CA VAL A 81 -7.94 -17.31 9.01
C VAL A 81 -8.37 -16.13 8.15
N TYR A 82 -7.44 -15.21 7.96
CA TYR A 82 -7.54 -14.08 7.03
C TYR A 82 -6.57 -14.32 5.88
N LEU A 83 -7.08 -14.22 4.65
CA LEU A 83 -6.32 -14.52 3.43
C LEU A 83 -6.36 -13.32 2.48
N LEU A 84 -5.23 -12.99 1.86
CA LEU A 84 -5.15 -12.02 0.78
C LEU A 84 -6.07 -12.42 -0.38
N THR A 85 -6.86 -11.46 -0.85
CA THR A 85 -7.57 -11.54 -2.14
C THR A 85 -6.61 -11.20 -3.28
N GLU A 86 -7.09 -11.27 -4.53
CA GLU A 86 -6.35 -10.75 -5.69
C GLU A 86 -5.97 -9.27 -5.50
N LYS A 87 -6.95 -8.41 -5.17
CA LYS A 87 -6.73 -7.00 -4.82
C LYS A 87 -5.70 -6.82 -3.69
N GLY A 88 -5.72 -7.71 -2.69
CA GLY A 88 -4.74 -7.69 -1.60
C GLY A 88 -3.34 -8.06 -2.06
N MET A 89 -3.23 -9.06 -2.92
CA MET A 89 -1.95 -9.54 -3.45
C MET A 89 -1.31 -8.52 -4.40
N ASP A 90 -2.11 -7.84 -5.21
CA ASP A 90 -1.67 -6.75 -6.11
C ASP A 90 -1.11 -5.53 -5.36
N PHE A 91 -1.31 -5.46 -4.05
CA PHE A 91 -0.71 -4.43 -3.21
C PHE A 91 0.78 -4.68 -2.90
N TYR A 92 1.30 -5.89 -3.17
CA TYR A 92 2.67 -6.27 -2.83
C TYR A 92 3.75 -5.33 -3.40
N PRO A 93 3.69 -4.87 -4.67
CA PRO A 93 4.69 -3.92 -5.19
C PRO A 93 4.77 -2.62 -4.38
N VAL A 94 3.64 -2.14 -3.85
CA VAL A 94 3.60 -0.95 -2.97
C VAL A 94 4.36 -1.22 -1.67
N MET A 95 4.18 -2.41 -1.08
CA MET A 95 4.91 -2.82 0.12
C MET A 95 6.41 -2.94 -0.12
N ILE A 96 6.83 -3.47 -1.27
CA ILE A 96 8.27 -3.56 -1.62
C ILE A 96 8.86 -2.17 -1.83
N ALA A 97 8.18 -1.29 -2.56
CA ALA A 97 8.64 0.08 -2.78
C ALA A 97 8.78 0.84 -1.45
N LEU A 98 7.81 0.69 -0.55
CA LEU A 98 7.87 1.28 0.79
C LEU A 98 9.04 0.72 1.62
N HIS A 99 9.24 -0.60 1.61
CA HIS A 99 10.37 -1.25 2.29
C HIS A 99 11.72 -0.74 1.79
N GLN A 100 11.94 -0.75 0.47
CA GLN A 100 13.20 -0.30 -0.12
C GLN A 100 13.45 1.19 0.13
N TRP A 101 12.39 2.01 0.16
CA TRP A 101 12.50 3.41 0.56
C TRP A 101 12.89 3.54 2.04
N SER A 102 12.26 2.79 2.95
CA SER A 102 12.61 2.85 4.38
C SER A 102 14.02 2.33 4.65
N GLU A 103 14.48 1.30 3.96
CA GLU A 103 15.85 0.78 4.13
C GLU A 103 16.91 1.80 3.68
N ARG A 104 16.58 2.69 2.73
CA ARG A 104 17.50 3.75 2.28
C ARG A 104 17.54 4.95 3.23
N TRP A 105 16.40 5.33 3.80
CA TRP A 105 16.25 6.63 4.44
C TRP A 105 15.96 6.57 5.95
N GLU A 106 15.35 5.47 6.42
CA GLU A 106 14.91 5.28 7.81
C GLU A 106 15.74 4.22 8.55
N ALA A 107 16.58 3.46 7.83
CA ALA A 107 17.43 2.46 8.44
C ALA A 107 18.43 3.11 9.41
N ARG A 108 18.43 2.64 10.65
CA ARG A 108 19.37 3.11 11.67
C ARG A 108 20.78 2.65 11.33
N GLU A 109 21.78 3.53 11.46
CA GLU A 109 23.18 3.15 11.31
C GLU A 109 23.53 1.98 12.24
N GLY A 110 24.12 0.92 11.68
CA GLY A 110 24.45 -0.32 12.40
C GLY A 110 23.25 -1.14 12.89
N GLY A 111 22.02 -0.79 12.47
CA GLY A 111 20.83 -1.59 12.74
C GLY A 111 20.73 -2.84 11.86
N PRO A 112 19.89 -3.81 12.24
CA PRO A 112 19.62 -4.97 11.38
C PRO A 112 18.98 -4.50 10.07
N ARG A 113 19.56 -4.91 8.94
CA ARG A 113 19.02 -4.68 7.60
C ARG A 113 18.18 -5.88 7.19
N LEU A 114 16.96 -5.64 6.71
CA LEU A 114 16.11 -6.72 6.20
C LEU A 114 16.26 -6.76 4.68
N GLU A 115 16.96 -7.79 4.20
CA GLU A 115 17.10 -8.04 2.77
C GLU A 115 15.97 -8.95 2.27
N LEU A 116 15.37 -8.56 1.13
CA LEU A 116 14.35 -9.34 0.47
C LEU A 116 15.01 -10.13 -0.65
N LEU A 117 14.87 -11.45 -0.62
CA LEU A 117 15.45 -12.35 -1.61
C LEU A 117 14.35 -12.98 -2.48
N ASP A 118 14.64 -13.16 -3.76
CA ASP A 118 13.87 -14.05 -4.61
C ASP A 118 14.07 -15.49 -4.14
N LYS A 119 12.97 -16.19 -3.82
CA LYS A 119 13.01 -17.57 -3.33
C LYS A 119 13.61 -18.55 -4.33
N GLN A 120 13.52 -18.27 -5.63
CA GLN A 120 14.01 -19.17 -6.66
C GLN A 120 15.52 -19.02 -6.87
N SER A 121 16.01 -17.80 -7.08
CA SER A 121 17.42 -17.54 -7.35
C SER A 121 18.27 -17.37 -6.09
N GLY A 122 17.66 -16.99 -4.96
CA GLY A 122 18.37 -16.57 -3.75
C GLY A 122 18.98 -15.16 -3.84
N GLU A 123 18.80 -14.48 -4.97
CA GLU A 123 19.35 -13.15 -5.22
C GLU A 123 18.47 -12.05 -4.60
N PRO A 124 19.04 -10.88 -4.27
CA PRO A 124 18.27 -9.74 -3.78
C PRO A 124 17.21 -9.28 -4.77
N VAL A 125 16.01 -9.00 -4.26
CA VAL A 125 14.91 -8.42 -5.04
C VAL A 125 15.34 -7.06 -5.55
N ARG A 126 15.25 -6.88 -6.87
CA ARG A 126 15.59 -5.60 -7.50
C ARG A 126 14.71 -4.47 -6.98
N ASP A 127 15.31 -3.31 -7.06
CA ASP A 127 14.74 -2.04 -6.72
C ASP A 127 13.50 -1.74 -7.60
N VAL A 128 12.38 -1.37 -6.97
CA VAL A 128 11.14 -1.02 -7.70
C VAL A 128 11.39 0.25 -8.51
N ARG A 129 11.01 0.22 -9.79
CA ARG A 129 11.14 1.32 -10.75
C ARG A 129 9.86 1.50 -11.56
N VAL A 130 9.59 2.75 -11.92
CA VAL A 130 8.55 3.07 -12.90
C VAL A 130 9.17 2.94 -14.28
N LEU A 131 8.57 2.11 -15.13
CA LEU A 131 9.08 1.83 -16.47
C LEU A 131 8.04 2.23 -17.51
N SER A 132 8.50 2.70 -18.67
CA SER A 132 7.67 2.81 -19.87
C SER A 132 7.39 1.44 -20.50
N GLN A 133 6.53 1.40 -21.52
CA GLN A 133 6.18 0.16 -22.23
C GLN A 133 7.38 -0.51 -22.91
N ASP A 134 8.37 0.28 -23.32
CA ASP A 134 9.66 -0.15 -23.87
C ASP A 134 10.75 -0.34 -22.79
N TYR A 135 10.36 -0.43 -21.51
CA TYR A 135 11.22 -0.72 -20.36
C TYR A 135 12.27 0.34 -20.01
N ARG A 136 12.14 1.56 -20.52
CA ARG A 136 12.98 2.69 -20.09
C ARG A 136 12.51 3.18 -18.72
N GLU A 137 13.46 3.49 -17.84
CA GLU A 137 13.16 4.06 -16.53
C GLU A 137 12.57 5.47 -16.67
N LEU A 138 11.50 5.73 -15.93
CA LEU A 138 10.81 7.01 -15.88
C LEU A 138 10.94 7.64 -14.50
N SER A 139 11.28 8.93 -14.49
CA SER A 139 11.15 9.77 -13.31
C SER A 139 9.75 10.39 -13.23
N ALA A 140 9.44 11.03 -12.11
CA ALA A 140 8.21 11.82 -11.97
C ALA A 140 8.09 12.95 -13.02
N ARG A 141 9.18 13.37 -13.67
CA ARG A 141 9.17 14.40 -14.73
C ARG A 141 8.80 13.83 -16.09
N ASP A 142 8.89 12.51 -16.26
CA ASP A 142 8.61 11.82 -17.52
C ASP A 142 7.15 11.32 -17.62
N VAL A 143 6.38 11.45 -16.53
CA VAL A 143 4.99 10.96 -16.42
C VAL A 143 4.01 12.13 -16.48
N LEU A 144 3.02 12.03 -17.38
CA LEU A 144 1.91 12.97 -17.49
C LEU A 144 0.63 12.32 -16.99
N ALA A 145 -0.09 13.01 -16.10
CA ALA A 145 -1.43 12.62 -15.69
C ALA A 145 -2.46 13.20 -16.67
N LEU A 146 -3.07 12.32 -17.47
CA LEU A 146 -4.27 12.66 -18.24
C LEU A 146 -5.49 12.29 -17.41
N VAL A 147 -6.47 13.18 -17.46
CA VAL A 147 -7.73 13.13 -16.72
C VAL A 147 -8.78 13.32 -17.81
N ASP A 148 -9.78 12.44 -17.84
CA ASP A 148 -10.90 12.60 -18.77
C ASP A 148 -11.76 13.81 -18.38
N ASP A 149 -12.56 14.32 -19.32
CA ASP A 149 -13.40 15.51 -19.10
C ASP A 149 -14.47 15.32 -18.00
N GLN A 150 -14.60 14.10 -17.43
CA GLN A 150 -15.58 13.78 -16.39
C GLN A 150 -15.04 13.80 -14.96
N SER A 151 -13.74 13.99 -14.77
CA SER A 151 -13.16 14.05 -13.43
C SER A 151 -13.33 15.45 -12.83
N GLY A 152 -13.79 15.53 -11.57
CA GLY A 152 -14.20 16.79 -10.92
C GLY A 152 -13.16 17.93 -10.92
N GLU A 153 -13.66 19.14 -10.63
CA GLU A 153 -13.00 20.45 -10.79
C GLU A 153 -11.54 20.52 -10.27
N MET A 154 -11.19 19.77 -9.22
CA MET A 154 -9.85 19.80 -8.63
C MET A 154 -8.77 19.19 -9.54
N MET A 155 -9.10 18.16 -10.33
CA MET A 155 -8.13 17.52 -11.24
C MET A 155 -7.93 18.34 -12.53
N GLN A 156 -8.94 19.12 -12.93
CA GLN A 156 -8.85 20.07 -14.04
C GLN A 156 -7.90 21.24 -13.73
N ASP A 157 -7.94 21.80 -12.51
CA ASP A 157 -7.00 22.86 -12.08
C ASP A 157 -5.53 22.36 -12.03
N ILE A 158 -5.29 21.13 -11.55
CA ILE A 158 -3.95 20.53 -11.57
C ILE A 158 -3.44 20.38 -13.02
N GLN A 159 -4.29 19.93 -13.94
CA GLN A 159 -3.93 19.83 -15.35
C GLN A 159 -3.61 21.19 -15.98
N GLU A 160 -4.40 22.22 -15.69
CA GLU A 160 -4.18 23.56 -16.25
C GLU A 160 -2.86 24.16 -15.75
N ARG A 161 -2.53 23.95 -14.47
CA ARG A 161 -1.24 24.34 -13.89
C ARG A 161 -0.06 23.56 -14.51
N LEU A 162 -0.23 22.27 -14.76
CA LEU A 162 0.79 21.45 -15.45
C LEU A 162 0.97 21.86 -16.91
N LYS A 163 -0.12 22.19 -17.63
CA LYS A 163 -0.08 22.73 -19.00
C LYS A 163 0.60 24.09 -19.05
N ARG A 164 0.39 24.98 -18.07
CA ARG A 164 1.06 26.28 -17.97
C ARG A 164 2.56 26.15 -17.71
N ARG A 165 2.98 25.21 -16.85
CA ARG A 165 4.41 24.88 -16.65
C ARG A 165 5.10 24.34 -17.90
N ARG A 166 4.35 23.76 -18.85
CA ARG A 166 4.84 23.31 -20.16
C ARG A 166 5.11 24.47 -21.14
N GLY A 167 4.64 25.68 -20.84
CA GLY A 167 4.74 26.86 -21.70
C GLY A 167 6.06 27.64 -21.61
N ASP A 168 6.89 27.43 -20.59
CA ASP A 168 8.09 28.25 -20.36
C ASP A 168 9.36 27.38 -20.24
N ALA A 169 9.83 26.94 -21.40
CA ALA A 169 11.25 26.79 -21.71
C ALA A 169 11.43 27.23 -23.16
N ALA A 170 11.13 28.51 -23.41
CA ALA A 170 11.64 29.23 -24.58
C ALA A 170 13.03 29.77 -24.26
#